data_AF-A0A484M8P9-F1
#
_entry.id   AF-A0A484M8P9-F1
#
_cell.length_a   1.000
_cell.length_b   1.000
_cell.length_c   1.000
_cell.angle_alpha   90.00
_cell.angle_beta   90.00
_cell.angle_gamma   90.00
#
_symmetry.space_group_name_H-M   'P 1'
#
loop_
_entity.id
_entity.type
_entity.pdbx_description
1 polymer ?
#
loop_
_entity_poly.entity_id
_entity_poly.type
_entity_poly.pdbx_seq_one_letter_code
_entity_poly.pdbx_strand_id
1 'polypeptide(L)'
;MAPKKDTNKRTIGPGKILNLPDFPQFIISVLTLQGLLGFIAIDELVYNELVYEFYDNLSWETKVNEEEEETPFLKSKVKNKTINLGIKEICECFDIVDNRDGFETYDRHGWGIKGDTLASCVDRLHNGVEHSGIVRPKREFLNVNQQILLKILKECLLPTGSNDSIVGMLECAIVYLLEVESLVRFPMMMMNHMWIHKGYGQLSYGMALTKVFRRAKIKLEKYQGRNYEYKKMDATSLRRSKIFQHFDGFHTEASYTRISVEERN
;
A
#
# COMPACT_ATOMS: atom_id res chain seq x y z
N MET A 1 -21.39 9.43 -6.86
CA MET A 1 -21.07 10.52 -7.81
C MET A 1 -19.58 10.54 -8.01
N ALA A 2 -19.09 10.27 -9.22
CA ALA A 2 -17.68 10.40 -9.54
C ALA A 2 -17.23 11.88 -9.40
N PRO A 3 -15.99 12.16 -8.99
CA PRO A 3 -15.52 13.52 -8.80
C PRO A 3 -15.50 14.29 -10.14
N LYS A 4 -15.90 15.56 -10.11
CA LYS A 4 -15.88 16.45 -11.28
C LYS A 4 -14.47 16.52 -11.89
N LYS A 5 -14.39 16.36 -13.21
CA LYS A 5 -13.17 16.47 -14.02
C LYS A 5 -12.60 17.89 -13.87
N ASP A 6 -11.52 18.00 -13.08
CA ASP A 6 -10.77 19.24 -12.91
C ASP A 6 -9.84 19.40 -14.12
N THR A 7 -10.25 20.20 -15.09
CA THR A 7 -9.61 20.35 -16.42
C THR A 7 -8.22 20.99 -16.37
N ASN A 8 -7.76 21.43 -15.18
CA ASN A 8 -6.46 22.07 -14.97
C ASN A 8 -5.37 21.16 -14.38
N LYS A 9 -5.64 19.88 -14.11
CA LYS A 9 -4.62 18.94 -13.63
C LYS A 9 -3.85 18.32 -14.79
N ARG A 10 -2.52 18.26 -14.65
CA ARG A 10 -1.64 17.54 -15.59
C ARG A 10 -2.19 16.12 -15.84
N THR A 11 -2.41 15.78 -17.10
CA THR A 11 -2.92 14.47 -17.53
C THR A 11 -1.92 13.35 -17.25
N ILE A 12 -0.63 13.68 -17.19
CA ILE A 12 0.49 12.79 -16.87
C ILE A 12 1.29 13.37 -15.70
N GLY A 13 1.50 12.58 -14.64
CA GLY A 13 2.25 12.97 -13.44
C GLY A 13 3.39 12.00 -13.11
N PRO A 14 4.28 12.35 -12.17
CA PRO A 14 5.35 11.46 -11.74
C PRO A 14 4.77 10.38 -10.84
N GLY A 15 5.39 9.21 -10.92
CA GLY A 15 5.21 8.17 -9.91
C GLY A 15 5.83 8.53 -8.57
N LYS A 16 5.68 7.60 -7.63
CA LYS A 16 6.38 7.60 -6.35
C LYS A 16 7.18 6.33 -6.19
N ILE A 17 8.50 6.42 -6.27
CA ILE A 17 9.40 5.27 -6.19
C ILE A 17 9.91 5.07 -4.75
N LEU A 18 10.11 3.82 -4.34
CA LEU A 18 10.73 3.47 -3.07
C LEU A 18 12.22 3.23 -3.28
N ASN A 19 13.08 4.00 -2.61
CA ASN A 19 14.53 3.78 -2.67
C ASN A 19 14.94 2.76 -1.61
N LEU A 20 14.78 1.46 -1.92
CA LEU A 20 15.02 0.35 -0.99
C LEU A 20 16.33 0.43 -0.17
N PRO A 21 17.48 0.83 -0.73
CA PRO A 21 18.73 0.95 0.03
C PRO A 21 18.69 1.93 1.20
N ASP A 22 17.72 2.87 1.22
CA ASP A 22 17.56 3.84 2.31
C ASP A 22 16.74 3.29 3.50
N PHE A 23 16.38 2.00 3.50
CA PHE A 23 15.52 1.40 4.52
C PHE A 23 16.27 0.37 5.37
N PRO A 24 15.85 0.14 6.64
CA PRO A 24 16.43 -0.89 7.48
C PRO A 24 16.36 -2.29 6.84
N GLN A 25 17.37 -3.13 7.09
CA GLN A 25 17.40 -4.51 6.59
C GLN A 25 16.14 -5.30 6.98
N PHE A 26 15.61 -5.09 8.18
CA PHE A 26 14.35 -5.69 8.62
C PHE A 26 13.19 -5.42 7.64
N ILE A 27 13.05 -4.17 7.18
CA ILE A 27 11.99 -3.77 6.24
C ILE A 27 12.18 -4.45 4.89
N ILE A 28 13.42 -4.54 4.42
CA ILE A 28 13.76 -5.23 3.17
C ILE A 28 13.42 -6.72 3.29
N SER A 29 13.77 -7.35 4.41
CA SER A 29 13.47 -8.76 4.70
C SER A 29 11.97 -9.03 4.73
N VAL A 30 11.18 -8.18 5.40
CA VAL A 30 9.71 -8.28 5.41
C VAL A 30 9.16 -8.19 3.98
N LEU A 31 9.57 -7.20 3.18
CA LEU A 31 9.07 -7.06 1.80
C LEU A 31 9.48 -8.22 0.88
N THR A 32 10.65 -8.81 1.17
CA THR A 32 11.14 -10.01 0.48
C THR A 32 10.32 -11.24 0.86
N LEU A 33 10.06 -11.44 2.15
CA LEU A 33 9.25 -12.54 2.67
C LEU A 33 7.83 -12.52 2.07
N GLN A 34 7.23 -11.33 1.97
CA GLN A 34 5.91 -11.18 1.37
C GLN A 34 5.91 -11.36 -0.16
N GLY A 35 7.08 -11.41 -0.79
CA GLY A 35 7.22 -11.47 -2.25
C GLY A 35 6.74 -10.21 -2.96
N LEU A 36 6.92 -9.04 -2.32
CA LEU A 36 6.40 -7.75 -2.81
C LEU A 36 7.44 -6.90 -3.56
N LEU A 37 8.69 -7.36 -3.66
CA LEU A 37 9.78 -6.59 -4.28
C LEU A 37 9.46 -6.14 -5.71
N GLY A 38 8.87 -7.02 -6.53
CA GLY A 38 8.48 -6.67 -7.90
C GLY A 38 7.44 -5.55 -7.98
N PHE A 39 6.52 -5.50 -7.01
CA PHE A 39 5.48 -4.46 -6.94
C PHE A 39 6.03 -3.11 -6.47
N ILE A 40 6.89 -3.10 -5.43
CA ILE A 40 7.48 -1.85 -4.92
C ILE A 40 8.54 -1.26 -5.87
N ALA A 41 9.09 -2.08 -6.79
CA ALA A 41 10.05 -1.67 -7.81
C ALA A 41 9.38 -1.06 -9.05
N ILE A 42 8.04 -0.91 -9.08
CA ILE A 42 7.35 -0.28 -10.21
C ILE A 42 7.81 1.18 -10.34
N ASP A 43 8.45 1.45 -11.47
CA ASP A 43 8.88 2.77 -11.91
C ASP A 43 8.09 3.19 -13.15
N GLU A 44 6.96 3.87 -12.91
CA GLU A 44 6.05 4.30 -13.97
C GLU A 44 5.57 5.73 -13.77
N LEU A 45 5.34 6.44 -14.89
CA LEU A 45 4.53 7.67 -14.87
C LEU A 45 3.08 7.32 -14.57
N VAL A 46 2.32 8.31 -14.10
CA VAL A 46 0.88 8.15 -13.83
C VAL A 46 0.07 8.86 -14.90
N TYR A 47 -0.72 8.10 -15.67
CA TYR A 47 -1.64 8.63 -16.68
C TYR A 47 -3.03 8.82 -16.07
N ASN A 48 -3.27 9.98 -15.46
CA ASN A 48 -4.44 10.25 -14.64
C ASN A 48 -5.77 10.03 -15.39
N GLU A 49 -5.84 10.37 -16.69
CA GLU A 49 -7.06 10.15 -17.47
C GLU A 49 -7.36 8.67 -17.71
N LEU A 50 -6.33 7.85 -17.96
CA LEU A 50 -6.50 6.40 -18.13
C LEU A 50 -6.85 5.72 -16.80
N VAL A 51 -6.25 6.18 -15.71
CA VAL A 51 -6.59 5.73 -14.36
C VAL A 51 -8.04 6.06 -14.05
N TYR A 52 -8.48 7.29 -14.35
CA TYR A 52 -9.89 7.68 -14.18
C TYR A 52 -10.82 6.79 -15.01
N GLU A 53 -10.54 6.62 -16.31
CA GLU A 53 -11.32 5.78 -17.21
C GLU A 53 -11.39 4.32 -16.71
N PHE A 54 -10.27 3.79 -16.19
CA PHE A 54 -10.22 2.46 -15.59
C PHE A 54 -11.19 2.33 -14.42
N TYR A 55 -11.15 3.27 -13.47
CA TYR A 55 -12.02 3.22 -12.29
C TYR A 55 -13.48 3.48 -12.62
N ASP A 56 -13.77 4.39 -13.54
CA ASP A 56 -15.14 4.71 -13.97
C ASP A 56 -15.84 3.45 -14.51
N ASN A 57 -15.12 2.67 -15.33
CA ASN A 57 -15.60 1.42 -15.92
C ASN A 57 -15.35 0.16 -15.07
N LEU A 58 -14.81 0.29 -13.85
CA LEU A 58 -14.43 -0.86 -13.02
C LEU A 58 -15.66 -1.63 -12.52
N SER A 59 -15.70 -2.95 -12.70
CA SER A 59 -16.68 -3.85 -12.13
C SER A 59 -15.98 -5.01 -11.41
N TRP A 60 -16.64 -5.53 -10.36
CA TRP A 60 -16.26 -6.79 -9.74
C TRP A 60 -17.03 -7.92 -10.44
N GLU A 61 -16.31 -8.91 -10.94
CA GLU A 61 -16.88 -10.10 -11.59
C GLU A 61 -16.31 -11.38 -10.99
N THR A 62 -17.04 -12.48 -11.14
CA THR A 62 -16.62 -13.81 -10.70
C THR A 62 -16.63 -14.74 -11.90
N LYS A 63 -15.57 -15.54 -12.05
CA LYS A 63 -15.51 -16.62 -13.05
C LYS A 63 -15.55 -17.97 -12.34
N VAL A 64 -16.44 -18.83 -12.78
CA VAL A 64 -16.49 -20.24 -12.36
C VAL A 64 -15.60 -21.05 -13.31
N ASN A 65 -14.68 -21.84 -12.78
CA ASN A 65 -13.87 -22.77 -13.57
C ASN A 65 -14.57 -24.15 -13.73
N GLU A 66 -13.94 -25.08 -14.45
CA GLU A 66 -14.49 -26.43 -14.67
C GLU A 66 -14.63 -27.26 -13.38
N GLU A 67 -13.95 -26.84 -12.31
CA GLU A 67 -13.98 -27.45 -10.97
C GLU A 67 -15.00 -26.77 -10.04
N GLU A 68 -15.89 -25.93 -10.59
CA GLU A 68 -16.87 -25.11 -9.86
C GLU A 68 -16.25 -24.11 -8.86
N GLU A 69 -14.96 -23.83 -8.96
CA GLU A 69 -14.28 -22.84 -8.13
C GLU A 69 -14.58 -21.43 -8.65
N GLU A 70 -15.12 -20.59 -7.76
CA GLU A 70 -15.36 -19.18 -8.02
C GLU A 70 -14.07 -18.36 -7.83
N THR A 71 -13.60 -17.76 -8.92
CA THR A 71 -12.43 -16.89 -8.92
C THR A 71 -12.83 -15.45 -9.21
N PRO A 72 -12.67 -14.52 -8.25
CA PRO A 72 -13.00 -13.12 -8.48
C PRO A 72 -11.96 -12.45 -9.37
N PHE A 73 -12.39 -11.46 -10.15
CA PHE A 73 -11.52 -10.57 -10.90
C PHE A 73 -12.16 -9.20 -11.05
N LEU A 74 -11.31 -8.18 -11.19
CA LEU A 74 -11.74 -6.85 -11.57
C LEU A 74 -11.78 -6.74 -13.09
N LYS A 75 -12.87 -6.21 -13.63
CA LYS A 75 -12.97 -5.92 -15.05
C LYS A 75 -13.11 -4.43 -15.28
N SER A 76 -12.48 -3.94 -16.33
CA SER A 76 -12.64 -2.56 -16.77
C SER A 76 -12.47 -2.43 -18.28
N LYS A 77 -12.82 -1.27 -18.82
CA LYS A 77 -12.62 -0.91 -20.22
C LYS A 77 -11.89 0.43 -20.30
N VAL A 78 -10.76 0.45 -21.01
CA VAL A 78 -9.93 1.65 -21.20
C VAL A 78 -9.49 1.75 -22.65
N LYS A 79 -9.74 2.88 -23.32
CA LYS A 79 -9.49 3.11 -24.75
C LYS A 79 -9.98 1.92 -25.62
N ASN A 80 -11.22 1.49 -25.37
CA ASN A 80 -11.87 0.34 -26.02
C ASN A 80 -11.22 -1.03 -25.81
N LYS A 81 -10.27 -1.16 -24.87
CA LYS A 81 -9.69 -2.44 -24.49
C LYS A 81 -10.25 -2.92 -23.17
N THR A 82 -10.67 -4.19 -23.14
CA THR A 82 -11.05 -4.86 -21.90
C THR A 82 -9.81 -5.22 -21.11
N ILE A 83 -9.81 -4.90 -19.82
CA ILE A 83 -8.80 -5.28 -18.85
C ILE A 83 -9.48 -6.19 -17.84
N ASN A 84 -8.94 -7.40 -17.67
CA ASN A 84 -9.31 -8.31 -16.60
C ASN A 84 -8.11 -8.39 -15.65
N LEU A 85 -8.34 -8.07 -14.38
CA LEU A 85 -7.36 -8.10 -13.30
C LEU A 85 -7.80 -9.14 -12.27
N GLY A 86 -7.43 -10.39 -12.49
CA GLY A 86 -7.50 -11.44 -11.48
C GLY A 86 -6.17 -11.57 -10.73
N ILE A 87 -6.14 -12.47 -9.75
CA ILE A 87 -4.94 -12.74 -8.94
C ILE A 87 -3.76 -13.13 -9.82
N LYS A 88 -3.98 -14.03 -10.79
CA LYS A 88 -2.93 -14.48 -11.73
C LYS A 88 -2.38 -13.30 -12.54
N GLU A 89 -3.25 -12.48 -13.11
CA GLU A 89 -2.84 -11.33 -13.91
C GLU A 89 -2.07 -10.29 -13.09
N ILE A 90 -2.46 -10.09 -11.82
CA ILE A 90 -1.75 -9.21 -10.87
C ILE A 90 -0.36 -9.77 -10.58
N CYS A 91 -0.26 -11.04 -10.20
CA CYS A 91 1.02 -11.70 -9.91
C CYS A 91 1.98 -11.60 -11.10
N GLU A 92 1.51 -11.96 -12.30
CA GLU A 92 2.32 -11.89 -13.52
C GLU A 92 2.67 -10.46 -13.95
N CYS A 93 1.79 -9.48 -13.71
CA CYS A 93 2.06 -8.09 -14.11
C CYS A 93 3.08 -7.43 -13.18
N PHE A 94 3.08 -7.78 -11.91
CA PHE A 94 3.90 -7.13 -10.89
C PHE A 94 5.06 -7.97 -10.39
N ASP A 95 5.25 -9.19 -10.90
CA ASP A 95 6.31 -10.11 -10.47
C ASP A 95 6.24 -10.36 -8.95
N ILE A 96 5.05 -10.76 -8.51
CA ILE A 96 4.74 -11.10 -7.10
C ILE A 96 4.07 -12.47 -7.01
N VAL A 97 4.00 -13.02 -5.80
CA VAL A 97 3.45 -14.35 -5.52
C VAL A 97 2.05 -14.27 -4.90
N ASP A 98 1.21 -15.28 -5.16
CA ASP A 98 -0.09 -15.45 -4.49
C ASP A 98 0.09 -16.27 -3.20
N ASN A 99 0.24 -15.58 -2.07
CA ASN A 99 0.31 -16.20 -0.75
C ASN A 99 -1.09 -16.65 -0.30
N ARG A 100 -1.56 -17.81 -0.77
CA ARG A 100 -2.91 -18.32 -0.49
C ARG A 100 -3.23 -18.55 0.98
N ASP A 101 -2.21 -18.86 1.79
CA ASP A 101 -2.34 -19.00 3.24
C ASP A 101 -2.31 -17.66 3.98
N GLY A 102 -2.04 -16.58 3.25
CA GLY A 102 -1.95 -15.24 3.80
C GLY A 102 -3.31 -14.61 4.04
N PHE A 103 -3.34 -13.64 4.94
CA PHE A 103 -4.53 -12.86 5.21
C PHE A 103 -4.94 -12.03 3.96
N GLU A 104 -6.20 -12.11 3.55
CA GLU A 104 -6.66 -11.58 2.26
C GLU A 104 -7.77 -10.53 2.34
N THR A 105 -8.42 -10.38 3.49
CA THR A 105 -9.61 -9.54 3.62
C THR A 105 -9.25 -8.07 3.76
N TYR A 106 -9.89 -7.19 2.99
CA TYR A 106 -9.81 -5.74 3.14
C TYR A 106 -11.25 -5.22 3.14
N ASP A 107 -11.98 -5.40 4.23
CA ASP A 107 -13.41 -5.12 4.31
C ASP A 107 -13.78 -4.62 5.71
N ARG A 108 -14.85 -3.83 5.84
CA ARG A 108 -15.29 -3.21 7.10
C ARG A 108 -16.21 -4.09 7.97
N HIS A 109 -16.63 -5.27 7.51
CA HIS A 109 -17.74 -6.08 8.01
C HIS A 109 -17.40 -7.53 8.37
N GLY A 110 -16.19 -8.02 8.10
CA GLY A 110 -15.76 -9.38 8.39
C GLY A 110 -14.26 -9.51 8.22
N TRP A 111 -13.55 -9.69 9.33
CA TRP A 111 -12.10 -9.90 9.33
C TRP A 111 -11.82 -11.38 9.55
N GLY A 112 -11.30 -12.07 8.54
CA GLY A 112 -10.82 -13.44 8.66
C GLY A 112 -9.32 -13.48 8.93
N ILE A 113 -8.82 -12.85 10.00
CA ILE A 113 -7.41 -13.05 10.40
C ILE A 113 -7.32 -14.42 11.05
N LYS A 114 -6.60 -15.36 10.41
CA LYS A 114 -6.48 -16.73 10.92
C LYS A 114 -5.83 -16.71 12.30
N GLY A 115 -6.64 -16.95 13.34
CA GLY A 115 -6.18 -17.02 14.73
C GLY A 115 -6.04 -15.69 15.46
N ASP A 116 -6.46 -14.56 14.87
CA ASP A 116 -6.42 -13.25 15.54
C ASP A 116 -7.67 -12.41 15.23
N THR A 117 -7.85 -11.30 15.93
CA THR A 117 -8.90 -10.32 15.66
C THR A 117 -8.28 -8.97 15.34
N LEU A 118 -8.97 -8.12 14.57
CA LEU A 118 -8.53 -6.75 14.31
C LEU A 118 -8.19 -6.01 15.62
N ALA A 119 -9.01 -6.21 16.65
CA ALA A 119 -8.80 -5.64 17.98
C ALA A 119 -7.48 -6.13 18.59
N SER A 120 -7.26 -7.45 18.64
CA SER A 120 -6.04 -8.01 19.22
C SER A 120 -4.78 -7.64 18.43
N CYS A 121 -4.84 -7.55 17.10
CA CYS A 121 -3.72 -7.03 16.31
C CYS A 121 -3.40 -5.56 16.64
N VAL A 122 -4.44 -4.72 16.81
CA VAL A 122 -4.28 -3.31 17.20
C VAL A 122 -3.72 -3.19 18.62
N ASP A 123 -4.23 -3.97 19.56
CA ASP A 123 -3.78 -3.98 20.96
C ASP A 123 -2.32 -4.41 21.08
N ARG A 124 -1.90 -5.43 20.33
CA ARG A 124 -0.49 -5.87 20.29
C ARG A 124 0.43 -4.83 19.67
N LEU A 125 -0.07 -4.00 18.75
CA LEU A 125 0.68 -2.90 18.15
C LEU A 125 0.95 -1.76 19.15
N HIS A 126 0.17 -1.63 20.22
CA HIS A 126 0.38 -0.60 21.27
C HIS A 126 1.60 -0.86 22.18
N ASN A 127 2.39 -1.92 21.94
CA ASN A 127 3.60 -2.23 22.70
C ASN A 127 3.36 -2.28 24.23
N GLY A 128 2.16 -2.68 24.68
CA GLY A 128 1.82 -2.81 26.10
C GLY A 128 1.33 -1.53 26.80
N VAL A 129 0.98 -0.47 26.08
CA VAL A 129 0.31 0.69 26.69
C VAL A 129 -1.12 0.33 27.09
N GLU A 130 -1.45 0.42 28.37
CA GLU A 130 -2.81 0.21 28.85
C GLU A 130 -3.79 1.25 28.30
N HIS A 131 -4.89 0.79 27.71
CA HIS A 131 -5.97 1.64 27.24
C HIS A 131 -7.34 0.98 27.47
N SER A 132 -8.37 1.78 27.77
CA SER A 132 -9.73 1.27 27.92
C SER A 132 -10.41 1.11 26.55
N GLY A 133 -10.71 -0.13 26.17
CA GLY A 133 -11.37 -0.47 24.89
C GLY A 133 -10.43 -0.46 23.68
N ILE A 134 -10.97 -0.61 22.46
CA ILE A 134 -10.16 -0.63 21.23
C ILE A 134 -9.78 0.81 20.87
N VAL A 135 -8.54 1.20 21.16
CA VAL A 135 -8.01 2.53 20.83
C VAL A 135 -7.10 2.42 19.61
N ARG A 136 -7.23 3.32 18.64
CA ARG A 136 -6.30 3.37 17.50
C ARG A 136 -4.98 3.99 17.95
N PRO A 137 -3.82 3.35 17.72
CA PRO A 137 -2.55 3.96 18.06
C PRO A 137 -2.37 5.24 17.26
N LYS A 138 -1.94 6.30 17.96
CA LYS A 138 -1.38 7.45 17.27
C LYS A 138 -0.05 7.03 16.66
N ARG A 139 0.27 7.61 15.50
CA ARG A 139 1.53 7.32 14.81
C ARG A 139 2.76 7.49 15.70
N GLU A 140 2.76 8.47 16.60
CA GLU A 140 3.86 8.74 17.54
C GLU A 140 4.13 7.63 18.56
N PHE A 141 3.17 6.73 18.80
CA PHE A 141 3.30 5.61 19.74
C PHE A 141 3.78 4.32 19.07
N LEU A 142 3.87 4.30 17.74
CA LEU A 142 4.45 3.19 17.01
C LEU A 142 5.98 3.24 17.09
N ASN A 143 6.62 2.07 17.18
CA ASN A 143 8.07 1.96 17.08
C ASN A 143 8.55 2.37 15.67
N VAL A 144 9.85 2.59 15.49
CA VAL A 144 10.41 3.10 14.23
C VAL A 144 10.08 2.18 13.05
N ASN A 145 10.22 0.86 13.21
CA ASN A 145 9.94 -0.11 12.15
C ASN A 145 8.45 -0.12 11.78
N GLN A 146 7.56 -0.11 12.78
CA GLN A 146 6.10 0.00 12.58
C GLN A 146 5.73 1.29 11.82
N GLN A 147 6.36 2.42 12.15
CA GLN A 147 6.12 3.68 11.42
C GLN A 147 6.60 3.63 9.97
N ILE A 148 7.72 2.97 9.70
CA ILE A 148 8.25 2.77 8.35
C ILE A 148 7.33 1.84 7.55
N LEU A 149 6.95 0.68 8.11
CA LEU A 149 6.01 -0.25 7.50
C LEU A 149 4.67 0.43 7.19
N LEU A 150 4.14 1.19 8.14
CA LEU A 150 2.90 1.94 7.94
C LEU A 150 3.02 2.94 6.78
N LYS A 151 4.15 3.62 6.68
CA LYS A 151 4.40 4.58 5.59
C LYS A 151 4.46 3.87 4.24
N ILE A 152 5.16 2.73 4.14
CA ILE A 152 5.21 1.90 2.94
C ILE A 152 3.82 1.40 2.57
N LEU A 153 3.06 0.92 3.56
CA LEU A 153 1.68 0.46 3.38
C LEU A 153 0.81 1.58 2.77
N LYS A 154 0.75 2.75 3.41
CA LYS A 154 -0.12 3.87 3.00
C LYS A 154 0.30 4.58 1.73
N GLU A 155 1.57 4.51 1.34
CA GLU A 155 2.07 5.28 0.21
C GLU A 155 2.41 4.41 -1.01
N CYS A 156 2.58 3.10 -0.85
CA CYS A 156 2.92 2.16 -1.93
C CYS A 156 1.90 1.02 -2.06
N LEU A 157 1.65 0.26 -1.00
CA LEU A 157 0.92 -1.02 -1.09
C LEU A 157 -0.61 -0.84 -1.10
N LEU A 158 -1.16 0.00 -0.23
CA LEU A 158 -2.59 0.31 -0.09
C LEU A 158 -2.77 1.83 -0.03
N PRO A 159 -2.54 2.55 -1.14
CA PRO A 159 -2.51 3.99 -1.12
C PRO A 159 -3.91 4.60 -1.06
N THR A 160 -4.28 5.11 0.12
CA THR A 160 -5.60 5.72 0.38
C THR A 160 -5.64 7.23 0.10
N GLY A 161 -4.48 7.85 -0.15
CA GLY A 161 -4.38 9.31 -0.36
C GLY A 161 -4.67 10.15 0.89
N SER A 162 -4.91 9.53 2.06
CA SER A 162 -5.19 10.23 3.31
C SER A 162 -3.92 10.54 4.09
N ASN A 163 -3.79 11.80 4.53
CA ASN A 163 -2.71 12.27 5.42
C ASN A 163 -3.09 12.19 6.90
N ASP A 164 -4.08 11.37 7.24
CA ASP A 164 -4.62 11.33 8.61
C ASP A 164 -3.54 10.96 9.63
N SER A 165 -3.49 11.71 10.73
CA SER A 165 -2.62 11.47 11.88
C SER A 165 -3.04 10.22 12.67
N ILE A 166 -4.32 9.84 12.56
CA ILE A 166 -4.89 8.63 13.13
C ILE A 166 -4.71 7.50 12.13
N VAL A 167 -4.04 6.44 12.56
CA VAL A 167 -3.87 5.24 11.75
C VAL A 167 -5.20 4.49 11.72
N GLY A 168 -5.67 4.11 10.52
CA GLY A 168 -6.86 3.26 10.43
C GLY A 168 -6.58 1.90 11.07
N MET A 169 -7.62 1.27 11.62
CA MET A 169 -7.47 -0.01 12.32
C MET A 169 -6.92 -1.10 11.40
N LEU A 170 -7.27 -1.03 10.12
CA LEU A 170 -6.83 -1.95 9.10
C LEU A 170 -5.34 -1.81 8.79
N GLU A 171 -4.87 -0.57 8.62
CA GLU A 171 -3.44 -0.32 8.44
C GLU A 171 -2.65 -0.77 9.67
N CYS A 172 -3.19 -0.59 10.89
CA CYS A 172 -2.55 -1.09 12.11
C CYS A 172 -2.44 -2.61 12.10
N ALA A 173 -3.54 -3.32 11.80
CA ALA A 173 -3.53 -4.78 11.80
C ALA A 173 -2.58 -5.34 10.76
N ILE A 174 -2.54 -4.76 9.55
CA ILE A 174 -1.58 -5.19 8.51
C ILE A 174 -0.14 -4.91 8.95
N VAL A 175 0.14 -3.75 9.56
CA VAL A 175 1.49 -3.45 10.08
C VAL A 175 1.91 -4.45 11.13
N TYR A 176 1.04 -4.80 12.08
CA TYR A 176 1.30 -5.83 13.07
C TYR A 176 1.57 -7.19 12.39
N LEU A 177 0.72 -7.61 11.44
CA LEU A 177 0.89 -8.87 10.72
C LEU A 177 2.23 -8.92 9.98
N LEU A 178 2.63 -7.82 9.34
CA LEU A 178 3.95 -7.71 8.69
C LEU A 178 5.10 -7.74 9.69
N GLU A 179 4.94 -7.15 10.87
CA GLU A 179 5.93 -7.15 11.94
C GLU A 179 6.18 -8.55 12.52
N VAL A 180 5.11 -9.35 12.67
CA VAL A 180 5.21 -10.77 13.10
C VAL A 180 5.42 -11.73 11.93
N GLU A 181 5.84 -11.23 10.77
CA GLU A 181 6.19 -12.02 9.58
C GLU A 181 5.04 -12.89 9.04
N SER A 182 3.79 -12.54 9.35
CA SER A 182 2.61 -13.20 8.81
C SER A 182 2.40 -12.83 7.35
N LEU A 183 2.12 -13.82 6.50
CA LEU A 183 1.91 -13.60 5.08
C LEU A 183 0.60 -12.87 4.81
N VAL A 184 0.62 -11.98 3.82
CA VAL A 184 -0.57 -11.35 3.27
C VAL A 184 -0.82 -11.80 1.83
N ARG A 185 -2.09 -12.02 1.48
CA ARG A 185 -2.51 -12.31 0.10
C ARG A 185 -2.72 -11.01 -0.65
N PHE A 186 -1.61 -10.30 -0.89
CA PHE A 186 -1.62 -8.95 -1.43
C PHE A 186 -2.44 -8.77 -2.73
N PRO A 187 -2.42 -9.70 -3.72
CA PRO A 187 -3.25 -9.54 -4.92
C PRO A 187 -4.74 -9.38 -4.63
N MET A 188 -5.28 -10.18 -3.71
CA MET A 188 -6.68 -10.10 -3.30
C MET A 188 -6.95 -8.79 -2.54
N MET A 189 -6.05 -8.41 -1.63
CA MET A 189 -6.17 -7.15 -0.89
C MET A 189 -6.16 -5.93 -1.83
N MET A 190 -5.30 -5.93 -2.85
CA MET A 190 -5.23 -4.87 -3.87
C MET A 190 -6.55 -4.75 -4.63
N MET A 191 -7.16 -5.88 -5.03
CA MET A 191 -8.46 -5.87 -5.71
C MET A 191 -9.57 -5.31 -4.82
N ASN A 192 -9.67 -5.79 -3.57
CA ASN A 192 -10.64 -5.29 -2.60
C ASN A 192 -10.45 -3.79 -2.34
N HIS A 193 -9.20 -3.34 -2.18
CA HIS A 193 -8.86 -1.93 -2.01
C HIS A 193 -9.32 -1.09 -3.21
N MET A 194 -9.02 -1.51 -4.44
CA MET A 194 -9.51 -0.83 -5.64
C MET A 194 -11.03 -0.71 -5.67
N TRP A 195 -11.74 -1.81 -5.36
CA TRP A 195 -13.19 -1.87 -5.40
C TRP A 195 -13.83 -0.92 -4.38
N ILE A 196 -13.35 -0.94 -3.14
CA ILE A 196 -13.86 -0.09 -2.06
C ILE A 196 -13.56 1.38 -2.33
N HIS A 197 -12.33 1.71 -2.71
CA HIS A 197 -11.89 3.10 -2.91
C HIS A 197 -12.43 3.74 -4.18
N LYS A 198 -12.89 2.93 -5.17
CA LYS A 198 -13.73 3.42 -6.27
C LYS A 198 -14.94 4.21 -5.73
N GLY A 199 -15.63 3.69 -4.73
CA GLY A 199 -16.83 4.31 -4.14
C GLY A 199 -16.55 5.67 -3.48
N TYR A 200 -15.32 5.88 -3.00
CA TYR A 200 -14.87 7.11 -2.36
C TYR A 200 -14.21 8.11 -3.33
N GLY A 201 -14.15 7.80 -4.63
CA GLY A 201 -13.47 8.64 -5.62
C GLY A 201 -11.95 8.71 -5.43
N GLN A 202 -11.37 7.75 -4.69
CA GLN A 202 -9.94 7.66 -4.42
C GLN A 202 -9.30 6.69 -5.43
N LEU A 203 -8.56 7.23 -6.39
CA LEU A 203 -8.00 6.49 -7.52
C LEU A 203 -6.58 6.02 -7.20
N SER A 204 -6.48 4.92 -6.45
CA SER A 204 -5.21 4.31 -6.05
C SER A 204 -4.44 3.69 -7.24
N TYR A 205 -3.18 3.29 -7.01
CA TYR A 205 -2.40 2.44 -7.93
C TYR A 205 -2.05 3.01 -9.31
N GLY A 206 -2.00 4.33 -9.48
CA GLY A 206 -1.77 4.94 -10.80
C GLY A 206 -0.52 4.45 -11.55
N MET A 207 0.59 4.17 -10.85
CA MET A 207 1.79 3.58 -11.45
C MET A 207 1.57 2.13 -11.88
N ALA A 208 1.00 1.31 -10.99
CA ALA A 208 0.71 -0.09 -11.27
C ALA A 208 -0.29 -0.24 -12.43
N LEU A 209 -1.32 0.61 -12.48
CA LEU A 209 -2.27 0.65 -13.59
C LEU A 209 -1.60 1.06 -14.90
N THR A 210 -0.59 1.94 -14.87
CA THR A 210 0.19 2.27 -16.08
C THR A 210 0.93 1.04 -16.62
N LYS A 211 1.52 0.22 -15.76
CA LYS A 211 2.12 -1.06 -16.14
C LYS A 211 1.08 -2.02 -16.74
N VAL A 212 -0.11 -2.10 -16.15
CA VAL A 212 -1.26 -2.87 -16.68
C VAL A 212 -1.67 -2.37 -18.06
N PHE A 213 -1.76 -1.06 -18.27
CA PHE A 213 -2.12 -0.47 -19.57
C PHE A 213 -1.11 -0.83 -20.65
N ARG A 214 0.20 -0.82 -20.34
CA ARG A 214 1.25 -1.27 -21.25
C ARG A 214 1.08 -2.74 -21.62
N ARG A 215 0.82 -3.61 -20.63
CA ARG A 215 0.58 -5.04 -20.86
C ARG A 215 -0.65 -5.28 -21.74
N ALA A 216 -1.71 -4.50 -21.55
CA ALA A 216 -2.90 -4.50 -22.42
C ALA A 216 -2.67 -3.84 -23.81
N LYS A 217 -1.44 -3.40 -24.10
CA LYS A 217 -1.04 -2.69 -25.32
C LYS A 217 -1.86 -1.40 -25.55
N ILE A 218 -2.34 -0.75 -24.49
CA ILE A 218 -3.04 0.53 -24.59
C ILE A 218 -2.04 1.60 -25.02
N LYS A 219 -2.41 2.43 -26.00
CA LYS A 219 -1.56 3.51 -26.48
C LYS A 219 -1.48 4.60 -25.41
N LEU A 220 -0.33 4.66 -24.75
CA LEU A 220 0.03 5.74 -23.85
C LEU A 220 0.45 6.97 -24.68
N GLU A 221 0.04 8.15 -24.23
CA GLU A 221 0.45 9.39 -24.86
C GLU A 221 1.94 9.62 -24.68
N LYS A 222 2.59 10.21 -25.70
CA LYS A 222 3.99 10.60 -25.55
C LYS A 222 4.07 11.74 -24.55
N TYR A 223 4.79 11.52 -23.47
CA TYR A 223 5.12 12.58 -22.53
C TYR A 223 6.03 13.61 -23.21
N GLN A 224 5.64 14.89 -23.19
CA GLN A 224 6.38 16.00 -23.82
C GLN A 224 7.00 16.97 -22.80
N GLY A 225 6.90 16.69 -21.50
CA GLY A 225 7.45 17.57 -20.47
C GLY A 225 8.96 17.43 -20.29
N ARG A 226 9.63 18.51 -19.85
CA ARG A 226 11.04 18.47 -19.43
C ARG A 226 11.13 17.73 -18.08
N ASN A 227 12.01 16.72 -18.01
CA ASN A 227 12.47 15.99 -16.81
C ASN A 227 11.51 15.99 -15.61
N TYR A 228 10.68 14.94 -15.48
CA TYR A 228 9.98 14.73 -14.21
C TYR A 228 10.95 14.17 -13.18
N GLU A 229 11.06 14.84 -12.05
CA GLU A 229 11.68 14.25 -10.87
C GLU A 229 10.61 13.41 -10.15
N TYR A 230 10.84 12.09 -10.09
CA TYR A 230 9.95 11.19 -9.35
C TYR A 230 9.85 11.63 -7.90
N LYS A 231 8.67 11.46 -7.30
CA LYS A 231 8.58 11.51 -5.84
C LYS A 231 9.35 10.30 -5.32
N LYS A 232 10.27 10.51 -4.38
CA LYS A 232 11.02 9.42 -3.76
C LYS A 232 10.53 9.19 -2.35
N MET A 233 10.29 7.93 -2.00
CA MET A 233 10.32 7.49 -0.61
C MET A 233 11.74 7.04 -0.32
N ASP A 234 12.53 7.98 0.20
CA ASP A 234 13.96 7.88 0.49
C ASP A 234 14.23 8.34 1.93
N ALA A 235 15.50 8.43 2.33
CA ALA A 235 15.88 8.96 3.65
C ALA A 235 15.31 10.37 3.91
N THR A 236 15.11 11.20 2.90
CA THR A 236 14.49 12.54 3.05
C THR A 236 13.01 12.43 3.37
N SER A 237 12.29 11.50 2.75
CA SER A 237 10.89 11.19 3.05
C SER A 237 10.71 10.65 4.49
N LEU A 238 11.67 9.85 4.98
CA LEU A 238 11.71 9.38 6.36
C LEU A 238 11.94 10.54 7.34
N ARG A 239 12.90 11.44 7.05
CA ARG A 239 13.16 12.64 7.88
C ARG A 239 11.95 13.56 8.00
N ARG A 240 11.16 13.74 6.93
CA ARG A 240 9.88 14.47 6.99
C ARG A 240 8.85 13.83 7.92
N SER A 241 9.01 12.53 8.18
CA SER A 241 8.21 11.78 9.15
C SER A 241 8.86 11.72 10.53
N LYS A 242 9.88 12.54 10.80
CA LYS A 242 10.69 12.56 12.02
C LYS A 242 11.45 11.26 12.30
N ILE A 243 11.78 10.51 11.25
CA ILE A 243 12.58 9.28 11.33
C ILE A 243 13.96 9.59 10.73
N PHE A 244 15.01 9.40 11.53
CA PHE A 244 16.38 9.76 11.19
C PHE A 244 17.26 8.50 11.13
N GLN A 245 18.16 8.47 10.15
CA GLN A 245 19.17 7.42 10.03
C GLN A 245 20.44 7.84 10.76
N HIS A 246 20.93 6.97 11.64
CA HIS A 246 22.16 7.10 12.40
C HIS A 246 23.06 5.88 12.11
N PHE A 247 24.31 5.91 12.57
CA PHE A 247 25.27 4.82 12.35
C PHE A 247 24.81 3.48 12.95
N ASP A 248 24.03 3.54 14.02
CA ASP A 248 23.51 2.39 14.78
C ASP A 248 22.11 1.95 14.35
N GLY A 249 21.46 2.66 13.41
CA GLY A 249 20.12 2.32 12.92
C GLY A 249 19.22 3.53 12.71
N PHE A 250 17.90 3.31 12.71
CA PHE A 250 16.91 4.37 12.55
C PHE A 250 16.25 4.73 13.89
N HIS A 251 16.06 6.03 14.13
CA HIS A 251 15.53 6.60 15.36
C HIS A 251 14.44 7.63 15.07
N THR A 252 13.57 7.95 16.04
CA THR A 252 12.62 9.06 15.90
C THR A 252 13.17 10.32 16.57
N GLU A 253 12.75 11.52 16.15
CA GLU A 253 13.14 12.78 16.83
C GLU A 253 12.84 12.74 18.34
N ALA A 254 11.74 12.06 18.71
CA ALA A 254 11.29 11.93 20.08
C ALA A 254 12.12 10.94 20.92
N SER A 255 12.95 10.08 20.30
CA SER A 255 13.75 9.08 21.03
C SER A 255 15.02 9.63 21.67
N TYR A 256 15.42 10.89 21.39
CA TYR A 256 16.60 11.51 21.99
C TYR A 256 16.42 12.05 23.41
N THR A 257 15.24 11.89 24.02
CA THR A 257 14.95 12.31 25.41
C THR A 257 14.70 11.14 26.34
N ARG A 258 15.64 10.19 26.41
CA ARG A 258 15.77 9.29 27.55
C ARG A 258 17.22 8.81 27.74
N ILE A 259 18.14 9.77 27.90
CA ILE A 259 19.35 9.48 28.67
C ILE A 259 18.90 9.47 30.13
N SER A 260 19.08 8.33 30.80
CA SER A 260 18.74 8.10 32.20
C SER A 260 19.44 9.13 33.09
N VAL A 261 18.68 9.71 34.02
CA VAL A 261 19.21 10.56 35.10
C VAL A 261 19.79 9.69 36.22
N GLU A 262 20.54 8.64 35.88
CA GLU A 262 21.14 7.72 36.87
C GLU A 262 22.66 7.59 36.78
N GLU A 263 23.34 8.32 35.89
CA GLU A 263 24.82 8.42 35.90
C GLU A 263 25.33 9.75 36.48
N ARG A 264 24.57 10.35 37.40
CA ARG A 264 25.07 11.39 38.30
C ARG A 264 24.57 11.14 39.70
N ASN A 265 25.22 10.24 40.41
CA ASN A 265 25.55 10.35 41.84
C ASN A 265 26.67 9.37 42.17
#